data_AF-A0A7X5TH34-F1
#
_entry.id   AF-A0A7X5TH34-F1
#
_cell.length_a   1.000
_cell.length_b   1.000
_cell.length_c   1.000
_cell.angle_alpha   90.00
_cell.angle_beta   90.00
_cell.angle_gamma   90.00
#
_symmetry.space_group_name_H-M   'P 1'
#
loop_
_entity.id
_entity.type
_entity.pdbx_description
1 polymer ?
#
loop_
_entity_poly.entity_id
_entity_poly.type
_entity_poly.pdbx_seq_one_letter_code
_entity_poly.pdbx_strand_id
1 'polypeptide(L)' 'MDTEVKDSNGTVLNDGDSVQVIKDLKVKGTSATLKRGTVIKNIRLNHREDEIECNADKIKGLVLKTCFLKKVG' A
#
# COMPACT_ATOMS: atom_id res chain seq x y z
N MET A 1 -6.58 18.31 12.17
CA MET A 1 -5.32 18.13 11.42
C MET A 1 -5.49 16.83 10.68
N ASP A 2 -5.94 16.96 9.44
CA ASP A 2 -6.25 15.86 8.53
C ASP A 2 -4.91 15.40 7.95
N THR A 3 -4.40 14.27 8.44
CA THR A 3 -3.15 13.71 7.96
C THR A 3 -3.39 13.12 6.58
N GLU A 4 -3.04 13.86 5.54
CA GLU A 4 -3.18 13.42 4.15
C GLU A 4 -2.22 12.26 3.86
N VAL A 5 -2.78 11.06 3.62
CA VAL A 5 -2.00 9.90 3.20
C VAL A 5 -1.62 10.05 1.72
N LYS A 6 -0.32 10.02 1.41
CA LYS A 6 0.20 10.23 0.05
C LYS A 6 1.05 9.06 -0.41
N ASP A 7 1.00 8.74 -1.69
CA ASP A 7 1.85 7.75 -2.33
C ASP A 7 3.30 8.25 -2.52
N SER A 8 4.16 7.40 -3.08
CA SER A 8 5.57 7.73 -3.36
C SER A 8 5.80 8.92 -4.29
N ASN A 9 4.80 9.35 -5.06
CA ASN A 9 4.86 10.51 -5.95
C ASN A 9 4.16 11.75 -5.36
N GLY A 10 3.66 11.68 -4.12
CA GLY A 10 2.92 12.75 -3.48
C GLY A 10 1.43 12.79 -3.84
N THR A 11 0.91 11.76 -4.51
CA THR A 11 -0.52 11.67 -4.86
C THR A 11 -1.33 11.27 -3.64
N VAL A 12 -2.39 12.00 -3.33
CA VAL A 12 -3.30 11.68 -2.22
C VAL A 12 -4.01 10.35 -2.49
N LEU A 13 -3.98 9.49 -1.47
CA LEU A 13 -4.68 8.21 -1.45
C LEU A 13 -6.00 8.35 -0.70
N ASN A 14 -6.99 7.55 -1.10
CA ASN A 14 -8.30 7.43 -0.46
C ASN A 14 -8.65 5.97 -0.22
N ASP A 15 -9.57 5.71 0.72
CA ASP A 15 -10.15 4.38 0.89
C ASP A 15 -10.78 3.90 -0.43
N GLY A 16 -10.53 2.63 -0.76
CA GLY A 16 -10.99 2.03 -2.01
C GLY A 16 -10.04 2.19 -3.20
N ASP A 17 -9.03 3.05 -3.12
CA ASP A 17 -8.07 3.25 -4.21
C ASP A 17 -7.31 1.95 -4.56
N SER A 18 -6.71 1.95 -5.74
CA SER A 18 -5.76 0.93 -6.16
C SER A 18 -4.34 1.50 -6.19
N VAL A 19 -3.38 0.69 -5.76
CA VAL A 19 -1.97 1.06 -5.70
C VAL A 19 -1.10 -0.04 -6.29
N GLN A 20 0.02 0.35 -6.87
CA GLN A 20 1.03 -0.56 -7.38
C GLN A 20 2.31 -0.45 -6.55
N VAL A 21 2.91 -1.60 -6.27
CA VAL A 21 4.18 -1.69 -5.57
C VAL A 21 5.33 -1.31 -6.50
N ILE A 22 6.15 -0.33 -6.11
CA ILE A 22 7.19 0.22 -7.00
C ILE A 22 8.53 -0.53 -6.92
N LYS A 23 8.70 -1.42 -5.94
CA LYS A 23 9.90 -2.26 -5.75
C LYS A 23 9.57 -3.56 -5.02
N ASP A 24 10.43 -4.57 -5.09
CA ASP A 24 10.21 -5.80 -4.32
C ASP A 24 10.20 -5.53 -2.81
N LEU A 25 9.16 -6.02 -2.12
CA LEU A 25 8.99 -5.90 -0.67
C LEU A 25 8.91 -7.28 -0.04
N LYS A 26 9.82 -7.58 0.89
CA LYS A 26 9.74 -8.80 1.71
C LYS A 26 8.66 -8.62 2.77
N VAL A 27 7.70 -9.53 2.82
CA VAL A 27 6.63 -9.49 3.82
C VAL A 27 7.15 -10.05 5.14
N LYS A 28 7.12 -9.25 6.21
CA LYS A 28 7.54 -9.69 7.55
C LYS A 28 6.67 -10.85 8.02
N GLY A 29 7.28 -11.82 8.70
CA GLY A 29 6.58 -13.01 9.21
C GLY A 29 6.29 -14.10 8.16
N THR A 30 6.68 -13.90 6.90
CA THR A 30 6.55 -14.93 5.85
C THR A 30 7.81 -15.00 5.00
N SER A 31 7.95 -16.07 4.20
CA SER A 31 8.94 -16.16 3.12
C SER A 31 8.48 -15.47 1.83
N ALA A 32 7.28 -14.88 1.81
CA ALA A 32 6.71 -14.27 0.63
C ALA A 32 7.36 -12.92 0.32
N THR A 33 7.53 -12.66 -0.97
CA THR A 33 7.98 -11.36 -1.50
C THR A 33 6.88 -10.80 -2.38
N LEU A 34 6.41 -9.60 -2.05
CA LEU A 34 5.51 -8.82 -2.89
C LEU A 34 6.34 -8.18 -4.00
N LYS A 35 6.09 -8.58 -5.24
CA LYS A 35 6.93 -8.19 -6.37
C LYS A 35 6.61 -6.78 -6.84
N ARG A 36 7.63 -6.10 -7.38
CA ARG A 36 7.44 -4.85 -8.13
C ARG A 36 6.39 -5.07 -9.22
N GLY A 37 5.49 -4.11 -9.36
CA GLY A 37 4.41 -4.15 -10.32
C GLY A 37 3.14 -4.82 -9.80
N THR A 38 3.18 -5.52 -8.65
CA THR A 38 1.96 -6.06 -8.02
C THR A 38 0.97 -4.93 -7.73
N VAL A 39 -0.25 -5.09 -8.22
CA VAL A 39 -1.36 -4.16 -7.99
C VAL A 39 -2.22 -4.67 -6.85
N ILE A 40 -2.51 -3.78 -5.91
CA ILE A 40 -3.35 -4.00 -4.75
C ILE A 40 -4.55 -3.07 -4.91
N LYS A 41 -5.76 -3.63 -4.82
CA LYS A 41 -7.01 -2.90 -4.98
C LYS A 41 -7.73 -2.78 -3.64
N ASN A 42 -8.62 -1.80 -3.51
CA ASN A 42 -9.42 -1.58 -2.32
C ASN A 42 -8.55 -1.41 -1.07
N ILE A 43 -7.55 -0.52 -1.13
CA ILE A 43 -6.76 -0.17 0.05
C ILE A 43 -7.64 0.52 1.09
N ARG A 44 -7.22 0.48 2.36
CA ARG A 44 -7.82 1.25 3.43
C ARG A 44 -6.81 2.17 4.06
N LEU A 45 -7.21 3.41 4.28
CA LEU A 45 -6.41 4.35 5.05
C LEU A 45 -6.55 4.02 6.54
N ASN A 46 -5.57 4.42 7.32
CA ASN A 46 -5.62 4.33 8.77
C ASN A 46 -5.19 5.67 9.38
N HIS A 47 -5.05 5.74 10.70
CA HIS A 47 -4.68 6.98 11.40
C HIS A 47 -3.20 7.39 11.22
N ARG A 48 -2.45 6.77 10.30
CA ARG A 48 -1.03 7.05 10.02
C ARG A 48 -0.86 7.50 8.58
N GLU A 49 -0.11 8.58 8.39
CA GLU A 49 0.13 9.20 7.07
C GLU A 49 1.03 8.39 6.14
N ASP A 50 1.86 7.52 6.70
CA ASP A 50 2.88 6.78 5.96
C ASP A 50 2.52 5.32 5.69
N GLU A 51 1.31 4.89 6.07
CA GLU A 51 0.88 3.49 6.02
C GLU A 51 -0.55 3.32 5.49
N ILE A 52 -0.81 2.19 4.82
CA ILE A 52 -2.14 1.73 4.42
C ILE A 52 -2.34 0.28 4.81
N GLU A 53 -3.59 -0.11 4.98
CA GLU A 53 -4.02 -1.49 5.16
C GLU A 53 -4.56 -2.07 3.86
N CYS A 54 -4.20 -3.31 3.54
CA CYS A 54 -4.66 -3.97 2.34
C CYS A 54 -4.64 -5.49 2.44
N ASN A 55 -5.15 -6.14 1.40
CA ASN A 55 -5.03 -7.58 1.20
C ASN A 55 -4.29 -7.83 -0.12
N ALA A 56 -3.36 -8.79 -0.12
CA ALA A 56 -2.61 -9.17 -1.30
C ALA A 56 -2.57 -10.70 -1.41
N ASP A 57 -3.04 -11.25 -2.53
CA ASP A 57 -3.12 -12.68 -2.77
C ASP A 57 -3.85 -13.42 -1.61
N LYS A 58 -3.17 -14.32 -0.89
CA LYS A 58 -3.68 -15.04 0.29
C LYS A 58 -3.41 -14.34 1.63
N ILE A 59 -2.74 -13.19 1.64
CA ILE A 59 -2.36 -12.46 2.85
C ILE A 59 -3.40 -11.38 3.13
N LYS A 60 -4.06 -11.47 4.28
CA LYS A 60 -5.04 -10.50 4.75
C LYS A 60 -4.46 -9.58 5.82
N GLY A 61 -4.92 -8.33 5.86
CA GLY A 61 -4.53 -7.36 6.89
C GLY A 61 -3.06 -6.95 6.82
N LEU A 62 -2.51 -6.82 5.60
CA LEU A 62 -1.14 -6.38 5.40
C LEU A 62 -1.06 -4.86 5.53
N VAL A 63 -0.14 -4.38 6.36
CA VAL A 63 0.22 -2.96 6.44
C VAL A 63 1.41 -2.68 5.53
N LEU A 64 1.27 -1.72 4.63
CA LEU A 64 2.34 -1.30 3.70
C LEU A 64 2.65 0.18 3.87
N LYS A 65 3.94 0.53 3.77
CA LYS A 65 4.36 1.93 3.73
C LYS A 65 4.05 2.56 2.38
N THR A 66 3.46 3.74 2.38
CA THR A 66 3.02 4.45 1.18
C THR A 66 4.16 4.93 0.29
N CYS A 67 5.34 5.16 0.86
CA CYS A 67 6.55 5.51 0.12
C CYS A 67 7.06 4.42 -0.85
N PHE A 68 6.51 3.21 -0.78
CA PHE A 68 6.79 2.12 -1.74
C PHE A 68 5.60 1.83 -2.68
N LEU A 69 4.58 2.67 -2.64
CA LEU A 69 3.33 2.50 -3.39
C LEU A 69 3.16 3.66 -4.36
N LYS A 70 2.54 3.37 -5.49
CA LYS A 70 2.11 4.37 -6.46
C LYS A 70 0.61 4.20 -6.71
N LYS A 71 -0.18 5.26 -6.62
CA LYS A 71 -1.61 5.21 -7.00
C LYS A 71 -1.74 4.78 -8.46
N VAL A 72 -2.65 3.86 -8.72
CA VAL A 72 -2.98 3.39 -10.07
C VAL A 72 -4.50 3.36 -10.22
N GLY A 73 -5.02 3.94 -11.31
CA GLY A 73 -6.45 4.21 -11.43
C GLY A 73 -6.80 5.58 -10.89
#